data_AF-A0A2J8MXP0-F1
#
_entry.id   AF-A0A2J8MXP0-F1
#
_cell.length_a   1.000
_cell.length_b   1.000
_cell.length_c   1.000
_cell.angle_alpha   90.00
_cell.angle_beta   90.00
_cell.angle_gamma   90.00
#
_symmetry.space_group_name_H-M   'P 1'
#
loop_
_entity.id
_entity.type
_entity.pdbx_description
1 polymer ?
#
loop_
_entity_poly.entity_id
_entity_poly.type
_entity_poly.pdbx_seq_one_letter_code
_entity_poly.pdbx_strand_id
1 'polypeptide(L)'
;MAAFLKMSVSVNFFRPFTRFLVPFTLHRKRNNLTILQRYMSSKIPAVTYPNNESTPPSEELELDKWKTTMKCSVQEECVSTISSSKDEDPLAATREFIEMWRLLGREVPEHITEEELKTLMECVSNTAKKKYLKYLYTKEKVKKARQIKKEMKAAAREEAKNLKLLETTEEDKQKNFLFLRLWDRNMDIAMGWKGAQAMQFGQPLVFDMAYENYMKRKELQNTVSQLLESEGCNRRNVDPFHIYFCNLKIDGAFHRELVKRYQEKWDKLLLTSTEKSHVDLFPKDSIIYLTADSPNVMTTFRHDKVYVIGSF
;
A
#
# COMPACT_ATOMS: atom_id res chain seq x y z
N MET A 1 2.83 71.80 49.25
CA MET A 1 1.59 71.00 49.15
C MET A 1 1.12 71.03 47.71
N ALA A 2 1.28 69.93 46.98
CA ALA A 2 0.74 69.75 45.64
C ALA A 2 0.24 68.30 45.56
N ALA A 3 -1.05 68.15 45.27
CA ALA A 3 -1.79 66.90 45.37
C ALA A 3 -1.47 65.96 44.20
N PHE A 4 -1.27 64.69 44.54
CA PHE A 4 -1.20 63.56 43.61
C PHE A 4 -2.58 63.31 42.97
N LEU A 5 -2.70 63.45 41.65
CA LEU A 5 -3.80 62.84 40.89
C LEU A 5 -3.31 61.52 40.30
N LYS A 6 -3.67 60.42 40.95
CA LYS A 6 -3.36 59.05 40.52
C LYS A 6 -4.46 58.60 39.56
N MET A 7 -4.26 58.74 38.25
CA MET A 7 -5.15 58.15 37.25
C MET A 7 -4.88 56.65 37.16
N SER A 8 -5.73 55.84 37.79
CA SER A 8 -5.79 54.40 37.57
C SER A 8 -6.52 54.11 36.26
N VAL A 9 -5.78 53.75 35.22
CA VAL A 9 -6.36 53.22 33.97
C VAL A 9 -6.55 51.71 34.14
N SER A 10 -7.77 51.30 34.48
CA SER A 10 -8.18 49.89 34.44
C SER A 10 -8.55 49.52 32.99
N VAL A 11 -7.64 48.86 32.29
CA VAL A 11 -7.93 48.26 30.98
C VAL A 11 -8.65 46.93 31.20
N ASN A 12 -9.97 46.98 31.23
CA ASN A 12 -10.81 45.79 31.18
C ASN A 12 -10.80 45.22 29.76
N PHE A 13 -9.98 44.19 29.52
CA PHE A 13 -10.13 43.35 28.34
C PHE A 13 -11.40 42.50 28.49
N PHE A 14 -12.50 42.95 27.89
CA PHE A 14 -13.62 42.07 27.59
C PHE A 14 -13.12 40.98 26.64
N ARG A 15 -13.05 39.74 27.12
CA ARG A 15 -12.95 38.54 26.29
C ARG A 15 -14.35 38.21 25.75
N PRO A 16 -14.60 38.23 24.43
CA PRO A 16 -15.66 37.43 23.85
C PRO A 16 -14.99 36.24 23.15
N PHE A 17 -14.46 35.31 23.93
CA PHE A 17 -14.28 33.95 23.43
C PHE A 17 -15.19 33.04 24.23
N THR A 18 -16.46 33.07 23.84
CA THR A 18 -17.32 31.90 23.98
C THR A 18 -16.58 30.74 23.33
N ARG A 19 -15.95 29.90 24.15
CA ARG A 19 -15.57 28.56 23.73
C ARG A 19 -16.86 27.84 23.36
N PHE A 20 -17.23 27.89 22.08
CA PHE A 20 -18.04 26.84 21.50
C PHE A 20 -17.19 25.57 21.55
N LEU A 21 -17.23 24.89 22.70
CA LEU A 21 -16.98 23.46 22.77
C LEU A 21 -18.08 22.83 21.92
N VAL A 22 -17.82 22.66 20.62
CA VAL A 22 -18.58 21.71 19.82
C VAL A 22 -18.02 20.35 20.18
N PRO A 23 -18.76 19.48 20.89
CA PRO A 23 -18.32 18.12 21.10
C PRO A 23 -18.46 17.41 19.75
N PHE A 24 -17.43 17.44 18.91
CA PHE A 24 -17.31 16.52 17.79
C PHE A 24 -16.84 15.15 18.31
N THR A 25 -17.64 14.54 19.18
CA THR A 25 -17.60 13.10 19.45
C THR A 25 -18.75 12.48 18.67
N LEU A 26 -18.55 12.30 17.36
CA LEU A 26 -19.51 11.54 16.57
C LEU A 26 -19.31 10.06 16.92
N HIS A 27 -20.15 9.58 17.84
CA HIS A 27 -20.30 8.17 18.15
C HIS A 27 -20.67 7.45 16.85
N ARG A 28 -19.68 6.81 16.22
CA ARG A 28 -19.89 5.98 15.04
C ARG A 28 -20.74 4.80 15.47
N LYS A 29 -22.06 4.86 15.24
CA LYS A 29 -22.93 3.67 15.27
C LYS A 29 -22.26 2.63 14.38
N ARG A 30 -21.78 1.55 15.02
CA ARG A 30 -21.40 0.31 14.34
C ARG A 30 -22.66 -0.19 13.65
N ASN A 31 -22.84 0.16 12.38
CA ASN A 31 -23.76 -0.59 11.55
C ASN A 31 -23.15 -1.98 11.43
N ASN A 32 -23.72 -2.91 12.20
CA ASN A 32 -23.49 -4.34 12.06
C ASN A 32 -23.91 -4.71 10.64
N LEU A 33 -22.93 -4.75 9.73
CA LEU A 33 -23.07 -5.46 8.47
C LEU A 33 -23.24 -6.93 8.84
N THR A 34 -24.48 -7.39 8.87
CA THR A 34 -24.83 -8.80 8.88
C THR A 34 -24.11 -9.46 7.71
N ILE A 35 -23.03 -10.17 8.03
CA ILE A 35 -22.37 -11.12 7.13
C ILE A 35 -23.41 -12.19 6.84
N LEU A 36 -24.07 -12.10 5.68
CA LEU A 36 -24.83 -13.21 5.12
C LEU A 36 -23.82 -14.31 4.76
N GLN A 37 -23.56 -15.16 5.74
CA GLN A 37 -22.78 -16.38 5.64
C GLN A 37 -23.54 -17.30 4.67
N ARG A 38 -23.15 -17.28 3.39
CA ARG A 38 -23.63 -18.26 2.40
C ARG A 38 -23.14 -19.63 2.83
N TYR A 39 -23.98 -20.37 3.54
CA TYR A 39 -23.84 -21.81 3.68
C TYR A 39 -24.04 -22.44 2.29
N MET A 40 -22.94 -22.82 1.64
CA MET A 40 -22.99 -23.67 0.46
C MET A 40 -23.28 -25.11 0.93
N SER A 41 -24.56 -25.47 0.98
CA SER A 41 -25.02 -26.84 1.20
C SER A 41 -24.67 -27.69 -0.04
N SER A 42 -23.64 -28.53 0.04
CA SER A 42 -23.35 -29.54 -0.98
C SER A 42 -24.33 -30.70 -0.88
N LYS A 43 -25.48 -30.61 -1.56
CA LYS A 43 -26.31 -31.77 -1.88
C LYS A 43 -26.03 -32.17 -3.32
N ILE A 44 -25.15 -33.14 -3.49
CA ILE A 44 -24.95 -33.86 -4.75
C ILE A 44 -26.07 -34.92 -4.83
N PRO A 45 -26.84 -35.04 -5.92
CA PRO A 45 -27.74 -36.17 -6.11
C PRO A 45 -26.90 -37.44 -6.30
N ALA A 46 -27.18 -38.48 -5.50
CA ALA A 46 -26.55 -39.79 -5.66
C ALA A 46 -26.99 -40.40 -7.01
N VAL A 47 -26.02 -40.62 -7.90
CA VAL A 47 -26.20 -41.44 -9.11
C VAL A 47 -26.07 -42.90 -8.68
N THR A 48 -27.16 -43.66 -8.82
CA THR A 48 -27.20 -45.11 -8.65
C THR A 48 -26.45 -45.81 -9.78
N TYR A 49 -25.51 -46.69 -9.42
CA TYR A 49 -24.88 -47.63 -10.35
C TYR A 49 -25.80 -48.83 -10.60
N PRO A 50 -25.98 -49.30 -11.85
CA PRO A 50 -26.47 -50.65 -12.10
C PRO A 50 -25.35 -51.68 -11.88
N ASN A 51 -25.75 -52.82 -11.35
CA ASN A 51 -24.89 -53.95 -10.98
C ASN A 51 -24.20 -54.61 -12.19
N ASN A 52 -23.04 -55.19 -11.86
CA ASN A 52 -22.19 -56.13 -12.58
C ASN A 52 -22.88 -57.03 -13.62
N GLU A 53 -22.42 -56.96 -14.88
CA GLU A 53 -22.30 -58.12 -15.77
C GLU A 53 -21.00 -58.04 -16.60
N SER A 54 -20.19 -59.09 -16.45
CA SER A 54 -19.14 -59.66 -17.33
C SER A 54 -18.14 -58.74 -18.08
N THR A 55 -16.89 -58.85 -17.63
CA THR A 55 -15.63 -58.55 -18.35
C THR A 55 -15.38 -59.45 -19.56
N PRO A 56 -14.81 -58.91 -20.66
CA PRO A 56 -13.80 -59.59 -21.48
C PRO A 56 -12.39 -59.04 -21.18
N PRO A 57 -11.30 -59.73 -21.56
CA PRO A 57 -9.95 -59.42 -21.08
C PRO A 57 -9.42 -58.13 -21.69
N SER A 58 -8.79 -57.29 -20.87
CA SER A 58 -8.08 -56.08 -21.29
C SER A 58 -6.89 -56.42 -22.19
N GLU A 59 -6.83 -55.79 -23.36
CA GLU A 59 -5.55 -55.57 -24.04
C GLU A 59 -4.69 -54.67 -23.14
N GLU A 60 -3.55 -55.21 -22.73
CA GLU A 60 -2.55 -54.52 -21.93
C GLU A 60 -1.95 -53.40 -22.79
N LEU A 61 -2.56 -52.21 -22.74
CA LEU A 61 -2.01 -51.00 -23.33
C LEU A 61 -0.66 -50.73 -22.67
N GLU A 62 0.42 -50.94 -23.40
CA GLU A 62 1.80 -50.71 -22.97
C GLU A 62 2.07 -49.21 -22.70
N LEU A 63 1.59 -48.74 -21.55
CA LEU A 63 1.85 -47.41 -20.99
C LEU A 63 3.34 -47.16 -20.77
N ASP A 64 4.12 -48.23 -20.57
CA ASP A 64 5.56 -48.11 -20.34
C ASP A 64 6.37 -47.91 -21.63
N LYS A 65 5.88 -48.37 -22.79
CA LYS A 65 6.45 -47.99 -24.10
C LYS A 65 6.24 -46.52 -24.40
N TRP A 66 5.10 -45.95 -24.00
CA TRP A 66 4.80 -44.52 -24.19
C TRP A 66 5.59 -43.61 -23.24
N LYS A 67 5.81 -44.04 -22.00
CA LYS A 67 6.68 -43.33 -21.05
C LYS A 67 8.15 -43.33 -21.51
N THR A 68 8.62 -44.42 -22.10
CA THR A 68 10.00 -44.52 -22.62
C THR A 68 10.18 -43.71 -23.89
N THR A 69 9.22 -43.71 -24.82
CA THR A 69 9.29 -42.83 -26.01
C THR A 69 9.27 -41.35 -25.64
N MET A 70 8.45 -40.92 -24.67
CA MET A 70 8.51 -39.54 -24.18
C MET A 70 9.79 -39.20 -23.41
N LYS A 71 10.42 -40.16 -22.71
CA LYS A 71 11.73 -39.95 -22.07
C LYS A 71 12.87 -39.86 -23.09
N CYS A 72 12.81 -40.65 -24.15
CA CYS A 72 13.81 -40.63 -25.23
C CYS A 72 13.68 -39.37 -26.08
N SER A 73 12.47 -38.91 -26.42
CA SER A 73 12.28 -37.66 -27.15
C SER A 73 12.72 -36.43 -26.33
N VAL A 74 12.51 -36.46 -25.00
CA VAL A 74 13.02 -35.41 -24.09
C VAL A 74 14.55 -35.45 -23.94
N GLN A 75 15.20 -36.60 -24.13
CA GLN A 75 16.66 -36.69 -24.12
C GLN A 75 17.29 -36.32 -25.47
N GLU A 76 16.67 -36.64 -26.60
CA GLU A 76 17.16 -36.25 -27.93
C GLU A 76 16.94 -34.76 -28.24
N GLU A 77 15.85 -34.16 -27.77
CA GLU A 77 15.62 -32.70 -27.88
C GLU A 77 16.41 -31.89 -26.84
N CYS A 78 16.89 -32.49 -25.74
CA CYS A 78 17.75 -31.79 -24.76
C CYS A 78 19.25 -31.82 -25.10
N VAL A 79 19.70 -32.63 -26.07
CA VAL A 79 21.14 -32.79 -26.36
C VAL A 79 21.58 -32.07 -27.64
N SER A 80 20.66 -31.62 -28.51
CA SER A 80 21.00 -30.93 -29.77
C SER A 80 20.98 -29.39 -29.71
N THR A 81 20.64 -28.78 -28.57
CA THR A 81 20.70 -27.30 -28.39
C THR A 81 21.51 -26.88 -27.16
N ILE A 82 22.66 -27.51 -26.95
CA ILE A 82 23.72 -26.94 -26.10
C ILE A 82 25.02 -26.94 -26.93
N SER A 83 25.03 -26.20 -28.03
CA SER A 83 26.28 -25.66 -28.55
C SER A 83 26.58 -24.39 -27.77
N SER A 84 27.54 -24.50 -26.86
CA SER A 84 28.16 -23.41 -26.12
C SER A 84 28.64 -22.28 -27.06
N SER A 85 27.88 -21.20 -27.17
CA SER A 85 28.41 -19.87 -27.48
C SER A 85 28.35 -19.03 -26.20
N LYS A 86 29.52 -18.55 -25.76
CA LYS A 86 29.72 -17.90 -24.46
C LYS A 86 29.54 -16.38 -24.48
N ASP A 87 28.87 -15.82 -25.48
CA ASP A 87 28.73 -14.36 -25.64
C ASP A 87 27.28 -13.93 -25.92
N GLU A 88 26.29 -14.62 -25.34
CA GLU A 88 24.93 -14.10 -25.29
C GLU A 88 24.89 -13.00 -24.21
N ASP A 89 24.56 -11.77 -24.64
CA ASP A 89 24.25 -10.66 -23.73
C ASP A 89 23.23 -11.17 -22.68
N PRO A 90 23.50 -11.06 -21.36
CA PRO A 90 22.60 -11.59 -20.33
C PRO A 90 21.14 -11.14 -20.49
N LEU A 91 20.93 -10.00 -21.13
CA LEU A 91 19.62 -9.48 -21.52
C LEU A 91 18.96 -10.28 -22.65
N ALA A 92 19.71 -10.69 -23.67
CA ALA A 92 19.24 -11.53 -24.77
C ALA A 92 18.82 -12.91 -24.25
N ALA A 93 19.66 -13.57 -23.45
CA ALA A 93 19.34 -14.84 -22.80
C ALA A 93 18.07 -14.76 -21.91
N THR A 94 17.84 -13.61 -21.27
CA THR A 94 16.62 -13.38 -20.47
C THR A 94 15.38 -13.21 -21.36
N ARG A 95 15.51 -12.56 -22.52
CA ARG A 95 14.41 -12.42 -23.50
C ARG A 95 14.06 -13.76 -24.14
N GLU A 96 15.04 -14.54 -24.56
CA GLU A 96 14.83 -15.89 -25.08
C GLU A 96 14.16 -16.80 -24.05
N PHE A 97 14.58 -16.72 -22.78
CA PHE A 97 13.92 -17.43 -21.69
C PHE A 97 12.44 -17.04 -21.56
N ILE A 98 12.09 -15.76 -21.73
CA ILE A 98 10.70 -15.30 -21.69
C ILE A 98 9.90 -15.83 -22.89
N GLU A 99 10.49 -15.81 -24.09
CA GLU A 99 9.84 -16.31 -25.31
C GLU A 99 9.61 -17.82 -25.25
N MET A 100 10.60 -18.59 -24.81
CA MET A 100 10.48 -20.01 -24.50
C MET A 100 9.29 -20.27 -23.58
N TRP A 101 9.12 -19.45 -22.54
CA TRP A 101 8.00 -19.60 -21.60
C TRP A 101 6.63 -19.25 -22.17
N ARG A 102 6.57 -18.33 -23.14
CA ARG A 102 5.35 -18.03 -23.89
C ARG A 102 4.95 -19.21 -24.77
N LEU A 103 5.91 -19.82 -25.47
CA LEU A 103 5.69 -21.01 -26.29
C LEU A 103 5.18 -22.20 -25.46
N LEU A 104 5.72 -22.36 -24.25
CA LEU A 104 5.27 -23.38 -23.29
C LEU A 104 3.88 -23.09 -22.66
N GLY A 105 3.19 -22.02 -23.07
CA GLY A 105 1.86 -21.66 -22.57
C GLY A 105 1.82 -21.30 -21.09
N ARG A 106 2.96 -20.91 -20.51
CA ARG A 106 3.04 -20.53 -19.09
C ARG A 106 2.61 -19.08 -18.88
N GLU A 107 2.27 -18.76 -17.63
CA GLU A 107 1.78 -17.44 -17.20
C GLU A 107 2.87 -16.36 -17.36
N VAL A 108 2.93 -15.71 -18.52
CA VAL A 108 3.90 -14.65 -18.87
C VAL A 108 3.17 -13.36 -19.29
N PRO A 109 3.62 -12.17 -18.85
CA PRO A 109 3.06 -10.88 -19.28
C PRO A 109 3.20 -10.60 -20.79
N GLU A 110 2.30 -9.77 -21.32
CA GLU A 110 2.35 -9.31 -22.72
C GLU A 110 3.43 -8.24 -22.93
N HIS A 111 3.54 -7.30 -21.98
CA HIS A 111 4.52 -6.21 -22.02
C HIS A 111 5.44 -6.26 -20.79
N ILE A 112 6.75 -6.23 -21.03
CA ILE A 112 7.79 -6.24 -19.98
C ILE A 112 8.67 -5.02 -20.19
N THR A 113 8.88 -4.23 -19.13
CA THR A 113 9.75 -3.04 -19.20
C THR A 113 11.22 -3.39 -18.98
N GLU A 114 12.12 -2.51 -19.40
CA GLU A 114 13.57 -2.72 -19.28
C GLU A 114 14.04 -2.80 -17.80
N GLU A 115 13.39 -2.09 -16.89
CA GLU A 115 13.62 -2.20 -15.45
C GLU A 115 13.22 -3.58 -14.89
N GLU A 116 12.12 -4.15 -15.40
CA GLU A 116 11.62 -5.46 -15.01
C GLU A 116 12.55 -6.57 -15.55
N LEU A 117 13.14 -6.38 -16.74
CA LEU A 117 14.19 -7.25 -17.28
C LEU A 117 15.45 -7.22 -16.42
N LYS A 118 15.90 -6.03 -16.00
CA LYS A 118 17.05 -5.89 -15.09
C LYS A 118 16.79 -6.60 -13.75
N THR A 119 15.58 -6.47 -13.22
CA THR A 119 15.19 -7.16 -11.97
C THR A 119 15.16 -8.69 -12.13
N LEU A 120 14.76 -9.19 -13.30
CA LEU A 120 14.82 -10.62 -13.64
C LEU A 120 16.25 -11.14 -13.73
N MET A 121 17.17 -10.33 -14.28
CA MET A 121 18.60 -10.65 -14.32
C MET A 121 19.19 -10.75 -12.91
N GLU A 122 18.83 -9.84 -12.01
CA GLU A 122 19.27 -9.85 -10.60
C GLU A 122 18.76 -11.07 -9.81
N CYS A 123 17.77 -11.82 -10.33
CA CYS A 123 17.25 -13.02 -9.68
C CYS A 123 18.19 -14.23 -9.84
N VAL A 124 18.70 -14.74 -8.71
CA VAL A 124 19.70 -15.82 -8.65
C VAL A 124 19.16 -17.20 -9.10
N SER A 125 17.86 -17.49 -8.97
CA SER A 125 17.28 -18.81 -9.27
C SER A 125 16.22 -18.76 -10.38
N ASN A 126 16.18 -19.79 -11.23
CA ASN A 126 15.11 -20.04 -12.21
C ASN A 126 13.71 -20.08 -11.56
N THR A 127 13.62 -20.56 -10.32
CA THR A 127 12.35 -20.56 -9.57
C THR A 127 11.92 -19.15 -9.14
N ALA A 128 12.88 -18.28 -8.80
CA ALA A 128 12.61 -16.88 -8.49
C ALA A 128 12.15 -16.11 -9.74
N LYS A 129 12.83 -16.34 -10.88
CA LYS A 129 12.43 -15.80 -12.19
C LYS A 129 10.99 -16.20 -12.55
N LYS A 130 10.65 -17.49 -12.41
CA LYS A 130 9.26 -18.00 -12.58
C LYS A 130 8.26 -17.27 -11.70
N LYS A 131 8.54 -17.15 -10.40
CA LYS A 131 7.64 -16.47 -9.44
C LYS A 131 7.44 -15.00 -9.82
N TYR A 132 8.49 -14.33 -10.27
CA TYR A 132 8.41 -12.94 -10.71
C TYR A 132 7.58 -12.76 -11.99
N LEU A 133 7.79 -13.60 -13.01
CA LEU A 133 6.97 -13.57 -14.24
C LEU A 133 5.48 -13.81 -13.93
N LYS A 134 5.18 -14.78 -13.07
CA LYS A 134 3.81 -15.03 -12.59
C LYS A 134 3.21 -13.82 -11.86
N TYR A 135 4.01 -13.16 -11.03
CA TYR A 135 3.60 -11.93 -10.34
C TYR A 135 3.27 -10.82 -11.34
N LEU A 136 4.13 -10.57 -12.33
CA LEU A 136 3.89 -9.58 -13.38
C LEU A 136 2.62 -9.90 -14.18
N TYR A 137 2.41 -11.17 -14.54
CA TYR A 137 1.24 -11.60 -15.29
C TYR A 137 -0.06 -11.37 -14.50
N THR A 138 -0.04 -11.72 -13.22
CA THR A 138 -1.16 -11.47 -12.30
C THR A 138 -1.44 -9.97 -12.18
N LYS A 139 -0.40 -9.15 -12.06
CA LYS A 139 -0.51 -7.69 -11.98
C LYS A 139 -1.15 -7.10 -13.24
N GLU A 140 -0.78 -7.59 -14.42
CA GLU A 140 -1.35 -7.15 -15.70
C GLU A 140 -2.84 -7.53 -15.82
N LYS A 141 -3.19 -8.78 -15.49
CA LYS A 141 -4.59 -9.24 -15.44
C LYS A 141 -5.45 -8.41 -14.50
N VAL A 142 -4.94 -8.10 -13.31
CA VAL A 142 -5.65 -7.24 -12.35
C VAL A 142 -5.81 -5.82 -12.89
N LYS A 143 -4.82 -5.29 -13.63
CA LYS A 143 -4.92 -3.97 -14.29
C LYS A 143 -6.01 -3.97 -15.37
N LYS A 144 -6.03 -4.97 -16.24
CA LYS A 144 -7.06 -5.15 -17.28
C LYS A 144 -8.45 -5.29 -16.67
N ALA A 145 -8.62 -6.13 -15.64
CA ALA A 145 -9.90 -6.29 -14.94
C ALA A 145 -10.39 -4.99 -14.26
N ARG A 146 -9.47 -4.20 -13.70
CA ARG A 146 -9.80 -2.87 -13.13
C ARG A 146 -10.27 -1.89 -14.21
N GLN A 147 -9.66 -1.91 -15.38
CA GLN A 147 -10.02 -1.06 -16.50
C GLN A 147 -11.41 -1.41 -17.04
N ILE A 148 -11.67 -2.69 -17.30
CA ILE A 148 -13.00 -3.20 -17.71
C ILE A 148 -14.06 -2.81 -16.66
N LYS A 149 -13.77 -3.01 -15.37
CA LYS A 149 -14.70 -2.61 -14.30
C LYS A 149 -14.96 -1.10 -14.24
N LYS A 150 -13.98 -0.27 -14.63
CA LYS A 150 -14.14 1.19 -14.69
C LYS A 150 -15.02 1.59 -15.87
N GLU A 151 -14.82 0.96 -17.03
CA GLU A 151 -15.64 1.17 -18.24
C GLU A 151 -17.09 0.72 -18.02
N MET A 152 -17.31 -0.47 -17.47
CA MET A 152 -18.65 -0.95 -17.12
C MET A 152 -19.37 -0.01 -16.14
N LYS A 153 -18.64 0.53 -15.15
CA LYS A 153 -19.21 1.52 -14.22
C LYS A 153 -19.48 2.87 -14.88
N ALA A 154 -18.70 3.27 -15.88
CA ALA A 154 -18.94 4.48 -16.64
C ALA A 154 -20.17 4.31 -17.53
N ALA A 155 -20.29 3.21 -18.27
CA ALA A 155 -21.46 2.87 -19.06
C ALA A 155 -22.74 2.84 -18.22
N ALA A 156 -22.72 2.16 -17.07
CA ALA A 156 -23.87 2.13 -16.15
C ALA A 156 -24.23 3.53 -15.58
N ARG A 157 -23.25 4.43 -15.43
CA ARG A 157 -23.53 5.83 -15.02
C ARG A 157 -24.16 6.64 -16.14
N GLU A 158 -23.72 6.45 -17.39
CA GLU A 158 -24.32 7.10 -18.56
C GLU A 158 -25.74 6.58 -18.82
N GLU A 159 -25.97 5.27 -18.71
CA GLU A 159 -27.32 4.68 -18.77
C GLU A 159 -28.23 5.24 -17.67
N ALA A 160 -27.75 5.31 -16.42
CA ALA A 160 -28.53 5.89 -15.32
C ALA A 160 -28.80 7.40 -15.48
N LYS A 161 -27.92 8.16 -16.16
CA LYS A 161 -28.19 9.55 -16.52
C LYS A 161 -29.23 9.65 -17.63
N ASN A 162 -29.13 8.80 -18.66
CA ASN A 162 -30.08 8.78 -19.77
C ASN A 162 -31.49 8.39 -19.29
N LEU A 163 -31.59 7.39 -18.39
CA LEU A 163 -32.86 7.01 -17.75
C LEU A 163 -33.43 8.14 -16.87
N LYS A 164 -32.59 8.83 -16.09
CA LYS A 164 -33.05 10.00 -15.31
C LYS A 164 -33.50 11.17 -16.18
N LEU A 165 -32.79 11.45 -17.28
CA LEU A 165 -33.21 12.46 -18.27
C LEU A 165 -34.58 12.14 -18.88
N LEU A 166 -34.93 10.86 -19.00
CA LEU A 166 -36.26 10.41 -19.45
C LEU A 166 -37.33 10.50 -18.35
N GLU A 167 -36.95 10.46 -17.07
CA GLU A 167 -37.86 10.47 -15.91
C GLU A 167 -38.10 11.88 -15.31
N THR A 168 -37.22 12.85 -15.52
CA THR A 168 -37.33 14.18 -14.89
C THR A 168 -38.26 15.14 -15.64
N THR A 169 -39.58 15.00 -15.41
CA THR A 169 -40.56 16.11 -15.50
C THR A 169 -40.99 16.58 -14.09
N GLU A 170 -40.54 15.91 -13.03
CA GLU A 170 -40.90 16.21 -11.64
C GLU A 170 -39.66 16.62 -10.84
N GLU A 171 -39.88 17.57 -9.94
CA GLU A 171 -38.90 18.43 -9.24
C GLU A 171 -37.74 17.67 -8.59
N ASP A 172 -36.58 17.71 -9.23
CA ASP A 172 -35.35 17.18 -8.68
C ASP A 172 -34.84 18.08 -7.54
N LYS A 173 -35.16 17.69 -6.30
CA LYS A 173 -34.51 18.20 -5.08
C LYS A 173 -33.01 18.27 -5.31
N GLN A 174 -32.47 19.48 -5.48
CA GLN A 174 -31.04 19.76 -5.59
C GLN A 174 -30.31 19.06 -4.45
N LYS A 175 -29.74 17.90 -4.74
CA LYS A 175 -28.90 17.18 -3.79
C LYS A 175 -27.65 18.03 -3.60
N ASN A 176 -27.35 18.35 -2.35
CA ASN A 176 -26.29 19.23 -1.85
C ASN A 176 -24.85 18.75 -2.20
N PHE A 177 -24.53 18.56 -3.49
CA PHE A 177 -23.21 18.16 -3.97
C PHE A 177 -22.15 19.24 -3.75
N LEU A 178 -22.56 20.51 -3.81
CA LEU A 178 -21.67 21.64 -3.52
C LEU A 178 -21.14 21.57 -2.08
N PHE A 179 -22.03 21.34 -1.11
CA PHE A 179 -21.65 21.27 0.30
C PHE A 179 -20.69 20.11 0.60
N LEU A 180 -20.86 18.96 -0.05
CA LEU A 180 -19.96 17.82 0.13
C LEU A 180 -18.54 18.11 -0.42
N ARG A 181 -18.43 18.72 -1.61
CA ARG A 181 -17.13 19.08 -2.20
C ARG A 181 -16.44 20.22 -1.43
N LEU A 182 -17.21 21.19 -0.94
CA LEU A 182 -16.68 22.25 -0.07
C LEU A 182 -16.19 21.66 1.25
N TRP A 183 -16.88 20.66 1.80
CA TRP A 183 -16.48 19.96 3.02
C TRP A 183 -15.12 19.29 2.87
N ASP A 184 -14.89 18.52 1.81
CA ASP A 184 -13.62 17.82 1.59
C ASP A 184 -12.43 18.80 1.50
N ARG A 185 -12.58 19.88 0.71
CA ARG A 185 -11.53 20.90 0.59
C ARG A 185 -11.25 21.60 1.93
N ASN A 186 -12.32 21.96 2.66
CA ASN A 186 -12.18 22.63 3.94
C ASN A 186 -11.56 21.70 4.99
N MET A 187 -11.84 20.39 4.92
CA MET A 187 -11.23 19.37 5.77
C MET A 187 -9.73 19.24 5.49
N ASP A 188 -9.31 19.19 4.22
CA ASP A 188 -7.89 19.12 3.86
C ASP A 188 -7.12 20.37 4.34
N ILE A 189 -7.73 21.55 4.20
CA ILE A 189 -7.18 22.81 4.71
C ILE A 189 -7.07 22.76 6.23
N ALA A 190 -8.13 22.34 6.93
CA ALA A 190 -8.12 22.22 8.39
C ALA A 190 -7.05 21.22 8.88
N MET A 191 -6.90 20.08 8.21
CA MET A 191 -5.84 19.10 8.52
C MET A 191 -4.45 19.69 8.25
N GLY A 192 -4.28 20.47 7.18
CA GLY A 192 -3.03 21.19 6.90
C GLY A 192 -2.68 22.18 8.01
N TRP A 193 -3.64 22.98 8.49
CA TRP A 193 -3.42 23.90 9.61
C TRP A 193 -3.02 23.18 10.90
N LYS A 194 -3.66 22.04 11.21
CA LYS A 194 -3.26 21.22 12.36
C LYS A 194 -1.84 20.68 12.21
N GLY A 195 -1.48 20.21 11.02
CA GLY A 195 -0.11 19.75 10.75
C GLY A 195 0.92 20.88 10.96
N ALA A 196 0.63 22.09 10.48
CA ALA A 196 1.50 23.25 10.66
C ALA A 196 1.60 23.66 12.15
N GLN A 197 0.50 23.58 12.89
CA GLN A 197 0.50 23.79 14.34
C GLN A 197 1.32 22.73 15.07
N ALA A 198 1.16 21.45 14.69
CA ALA A 198 1.94 20.36 15.24
C ALA A 198 3.44 20.51 14.93
N MET A 199 3.80 21.06 13.77
CA MET A 199 5.21 21.34 13.48
C MET A 199 5.84 22.34 14.47
N GLN A 200 5.07 23.28 14.99
CA GLN A 200 5.58 24.29 15.93
C GLN A 200 5.49 23.86 17.39
N PHE A 201 4.38 23.21 17.78
CA PHE A 201 4.03 22.96 19.18
C PHE A 201 3.76 21.48 19.50
N GLY A 202 3.68 20.63 18.48
CA GLY A 202 3.38 19.22 18.63
C GLY A 202 4.54 18.46 19.26
N GLN A 203 4.20 17.41 20.01
CA GLN A 203 5.19 16.50 20.57
C GLN A 203 5.96 15.81 19.43
N PRO A 204 7.30 15.73 19.49
CA PRO A 204 8.08 15.02 18.48
C PRO A 204 7.85 13.50 18.53
N LEU A 205 7.60 12.91 17.37
CA LEU A 205 7.59 11.46 17.15
C LEU A 205 8.58 11.14 16.03
N VAL A 206 9.56 10.28 16.34
CA VAL A 206 10.66 9.98 15.42
C VAL A 206 10.46 8.62 14.77
N PHE A 207 10.64 8.58 13.46
CA PHE A 207 10.87 7.37 12.69
C PHE A 207 12.36 7.30 12.32
N ASP A 208 13.04 6.28 12.82
CA ASP A 208 14.46 6.05 12.61
C ASP A 208 14.70 5.21 11.35
N MET A 209 15.30 5.81 10.31
CA MET A 209 15.50 5.18 9.00
C MET A 209 16.88 4.54 8.80
N ALA A 210 17.61 4.27 9.90
CA ALA A 210 18.93 3.64 9.85
C ALA A 210 18.94 2.18 9.33
N TYR A 211 17.76 1.59 9.10
CA TYR A 211 17.62 0.16 8.77
C TYR A 211 17.68 -0.18 7.28
N GLU A 212 17.97 0.79 6.41
CA GLU A 212 17.92 0.63 4.94
C GLU A 212 18.68 -0.62 4.44
N ASN A 213 19.88 -0.86 4.97
CA ASN A 213 20.76 -1.95 4.53
C ASN A 213 20.29 -3.36 4.95
N TYR A 214 19.34 -3.47 5.88
CA TYR A 214 18.86 -4.75 6.40
C TYR A 214 17.60 -5.24 5.67
N MET A 215 17.01 -4.42 4.80
CA MET A 215 15.78 -4.74 4.08
C MET A 215 16.04 -5.10 2.62
N LYS A 216 15.33 -6.11 2.14
CA LYS A 216 15.18 -6.34 0.71
C LYS A 216 14.28 -5.27 0.10
N ARG A 217 14.37 -5.08 -1.21
CA ARG A 217 13.55 -4.11 -1.95
C ARG A 217 12.05 -4.18 -1.64
N LYS A 218 11.49 -5.38 -1.48
CA LYS A 218 10.07 -5.56 -1.16
C LYS A 218 9.73 -5.14 0.28
N GLU A 219 10.61 -5.41 1.22
CA GLU A 219 10.45 -5.02 2.63
C GLU A 219 10.51 -3.50 2.74
N LEU A 220 11.52 -2.86 2.12
CA LEU A 220 11.62 -1.41 2.01
C LEU A 220 10.34 -0.76 1.48
N GLN A 221 9.76 -1.30 0.41
CA GLN A 221 8.50 -0.80 -0.17
C GLN A 221 7.31 -0.92 0.79
N ASN A 222 7.28 -1.98 1.61
CA ASN A 222 6.27 -2.15 2.64
C ASN A 222 6.47 -1.14 3.76
N THR A 223 7.70 -0.95 4.24
CA THR A 223 8.05 0.00 5.29
C THR A 223 7.70 1.42 4.87
N VAL A 224 8.02 1.81 3.63
CA VAL A 224 7.57 3.09 3.04
C VAL A 224 6.04 3.19 3.01
N SER A 225 5.33 2.12 2.64
CA SER A 225 3.86 2.13 2.65
C SER A 225 3.27 2.32 4.06
N GLN A 226 3.90 1.75 5.09
CA GLN A 226 3.51 1.94 6.49
C GLN A 226 3.81 3.36 6.99
N LEU A 227 4.92 3.96 6.56
CA LEU A 227 5.24 5.37 6.85
C LEU A 227 4.18 6.30 6.25
N LEU A 228 3.76 6.04 5.00
CA LEU A 228 2.67 6.78 4.35
C LEU A 228 1.35 6.68 5.13
N GLU A 229 1.02 5.48 5.60
CA GLU A 229 -0.18 5.27 6.42
C GLU A 229 -0.08 5.98 7.77
N SER A 230 1.11 5.95 8.39
CA SER A 230 1.38 6.59 9.67
C SER A 230 1.23 8.12 9.58
N GLU A 231 1.81 8.75 8.55
CA GLU A 231 1.65 10.18 8.27
C GLU A 231 0.17 10.51 8.02
N GLY A 232 -0.51 9.73 7.18
CA GLY A 232 -1.92 9.93 6.89
C GLY A 232 -2.83 9.75 8.10
N CYS A 233 -2.49 8.87 9.04
CA CYS A 233 -3.18 8.72 10.33
C CYS A 233 -2.92 9.92 11.25
N ASN A 234 -1.67 10.38 11.34
CA ASN A 234 -1.29 11.54 12.14
C ASN A 234 -2.02 12.80 11.67
N ARG A 235 -2.05 13.04 10.35
CA ARG A 235 -2.72 14.19 9.72
C ARG A 235 -4.22 14.26 10.03
N ARG A 236 -4.87 13.11 10.20
CA ARG A 236 -6.30 13.01 10.53
C ARG A 236 -6.59 13.13 12.03
N ASN A 237 -5.56 13.10 12.87
CA ASN A 237 -5.73 13.20 14.32
C ASN A 237 -6.25 14.59 14.73
N VAL A 238 -6.88 14.65 15.90
CA VAL A 238 -7.27 15.91 16.54
C VAL A 238 -6.05 16.64 17.08
N ASP A 239 -5.05 15.91 17.57
CA ASP A 239 -3.80 16.41 18.12
C ASP A 239 -2.62 15.66 17.46
N PRO A 240 -2.08 16.16 16.33
CA PRO A 240 -1.02 15.49 15.60
C PRO A 240 0.33 15.64 16.29
N PHE A 241 1.17 14.62 16.14
CA PHE A 241 2.60 14.71 16.46
C PHE A 241 3.36 15.52 15.41
N HIS A 242 4.46 16.14 15.81
CA HIS A 242 5.50 16.55 14.87
C HIS A 242 6.28 15.31 14.44
N ILE A 243 6.06 14.83 13.22
CA ILE A 243 6.78 13.67 12.69
C ILE A 243 8.20 14.06 12.26
N TYR A 244 9.18 13.31 12.75
CA TYR A 244 10.58 13.40 12.35
C TYR A 244 10.99 12.13 11.60
N PHE A 245 11.55 12.30 10.41
CA PHE A 245 12.27 11.26 9.69
C PHE A 245 13.77 11.49 9.89
N CYS A 246 14.36 10.70 10.79
CA CYS A 246 15.78 10.79 11.14
C CYS A 246 16.59 9.70 10.42
N ASN A 247 17.90 9.92 10.29
CA ASN A 247 18.80 9.03 9.54
C ASN A 247 18.34 8.77 8.09
N LEU A 248 17.59 9.71 7.50
CA LEU A 248 17.14 9.60 6.12
C LEU A 248 18.21 10.14 5.18
N LYS A 249 19.04 9.25 4.64
CA LYS A 249 20.09 9.60 3.68
C LYS A 249 19.49 10.17 2.39
N ILE A 250 19.94 11.34 1.96
CA ILE A 250 19.56 11.94 0.69
C ILE A 250 20.02 11.00 -0.44
N ASP A 251 19.15 10.78 -1.41
CA ASP A 251 19.35 9.82 -2.50
C ASP A 251 19.58 8.35 -2.08
N GLY A 252 19.30 8.02 -0.82
CA GLY A 252 19.17 6.65 -0.33
C GLY A 252 17.94 5.93 -0.90
N ALA A 253 17.85 4.62 -0.67
CA ALA A 253 16.73 3.81 -1.14
C ALA A 253 15.40 4.24 -0.50
N PHE A 254 15.40 4.60 0.79
CA PHE A 254 14.23 5.18 1.44
C PHE A 254 13.79 6.49 0.79
N HIS A 255 14.74 7.42 0.60
CA HIS A 255 14.46 8.74 0.02
C HIS A 255 13.86 8.60 -1.38
N ARG A 256 14.48 7.79 -2.25
CA ARG A 256 14.00 7.58 -3.63
C ARG A 256 12.60 7.00 -3.67
N GLU A 257 12.31 6.00 -2.83
CA GLU A 257 10.99 5.37 -2.83
C GLU A 257 9.92 6.30 -2.21
N LEU A 258 10.26 7.08 -1.18
CA LEU A 258 9.38 8.11 -0.60
C LEU A 258 9.04 9.20 -1.63
N VAL A 259 10.04 9.78 -2.29
CA VAL A 259 9.86 10.79 -3.35
C VAL A 259 9.02 10.22 -4.49
N LYS A 260 9.25 8.96 -4.89
CA LYS A 260 8.45 8.30 -5.93
C LYS A 260 6.97 8.16 -5.53
N ARG A 261 6.68 7.90 -4.26
CA ARG A 261 5.32 7.65 -3.75
C ARG A 261 4.55 8.94 -3.48
N TYR A 262 5.23 9.95 -2.94
CA TYR A 262 4.63 11.26 -2.66
C TYR A 262 4.65 12.20 -3.87
N GLN A 263 5.57 12.01 -4.82
CA GLN A 263 5.75 12.84 -6.01
C GLN A 263 5.86 14.34 -5.61
N GLU A 264 5.12 15.22 -6.28
CA GLU A 264 5.04 16.65 -5.96
C GLU A 264 4.53 16.98 -4.55
N LYS A 265 4.00 15.99 -3.81
CA LYS A 265 3.54 16.19 -2.43
C LYS A 265 4.67 16.06 -1.42
N TRP A 266 5.82 15.50 -1.79
CA TRP A 266 6.95 15.30 -0.87
C TRP A 266 7.36 16.62 -0.22
N ASP A 267 7.54 17.66 -1.03
CA ASP A 267 7.93 19.01 -0.56
C ASP A 267 6.83 19.73 0.22
N LYS A 268 5.60 19.20 0.21
CA LYS A 268 4.42 19.77 0.88
C LYS A 268 4.07 19.02 2.16
N LEU A 269 4.86 18.01 2.54
CA LEU A 269 4.62 17.27 3.77
C LEU A 269 4.96 18.13 4.98
N LEU A 270 4.09 18.07 5.98
CA LEU A 270 4.25 18.81 7.24
C LEU A 270 4.97 17.92 8.26
N LEU A 271 6.20 17.54 7.91
CA LEU A 271 7.10 16.73 8.72
C LEU A 271 8.54 17.21 8.53
N THR A 272 9.41 16.90 9.48
CA THR A 272 10.83 17.23 9.39
C THR A 272 11.62 16.01 8.94
N SER A 273 12.23 16.08 7.75
CA SER A 273 13.17 15.06 7.27
C SER A 273 14.61 15.53 7.44
N THR A 274 15.49 14.67 7.96
CA THR A 274 16.90 15.00 8.15
C THR A 274 17.80 13.76 8.08
N GLU A 275 19.02 13.96 7.59
CA GLU A 275 20.08 12.92 7.63
C GLU A 275 20.63 12.69 9.05
N LYS A 276 20.41 13.64 9.97
CA LYS A 276 20.91 13.57 11.34
C LYS A 276 20.20 12.48 12.15
N SER A 277 20.90 11.97 13.17
CA SER A 277 20.33 11.03 14.10
C SER A 277 19.46 11.74 15.14
N HIS A 278 18.51 11.00 15.70
CA HIS A 278 17.62 11.50 16.75
C HIS A 278 18.37 11.91 18.02
N VAL A 279 19.54 11.32 18.29
CA VAL A 279 20.42 11.68 19.41
C VAL A 279 21.12 13.03 19.21
N ASP A 280 21.23 13.51 17.98
CA ASP A 280 21.87 14.80 17.66
C ASP A 280 20.86 15.97 17.75
N LEU A 281 19.57 15.65 17.67
CA LEU A 281 18.47 16.62 17.62
C LEU A 281 17.81 16.82 18.98
N PHE A 282 17.76 15.77 19.80
CA PHE A 282 17.03 15.78 21.06
C PHE A 282 17.94 15.40 22.24
N PRO A 283 17.69 15.95 23.45
CA PRO A 283 18.43 15.55 24.65
C PRO A 283 18.25 14.06 24.93
N LYS A 284 19.35 13.33 25.18
CA LYS A 284 19.32 11.87 25.39
C LYS A 284 18.33 11.42 26.46
N ASP A 285 18.20 12.19 27.54
CA ASP A 285 17.32 11.87 28.68
C ASP A 285 15.82 11.97 28.34
N SER A 286 15.45 12.66 27.26
CA SER A 286 14.06 12.75 26.80
C SER A 286 13.69 11.65 25.81
N ILE A 287 14.66 10.91 25.27
CA ILE A 287 14.45 9.92 24.21
C ILE A 287 14.01 8.58 24.80
N ILE A 288 12.96 7.99 24.24
CA ILE A 288 12.50 6.64 24.53
C ILE A 288 12.42 5.86 23.22
N TYR A 289 13.30 4.86 23.05
CA TYR A 289 13.24 3.96 21.90
C TYR A 289 12.23 2.85 22.15
N LEU A 290 11.24 2.73 21.27
CA LEU A 290 10.22 1.70 21.35
C LEU A 290 10.70 0.45 20.62
N THR A 291 10.96 -0.61 21.37
CA THR A 291 11.29 -1.93 20.84
C THR A 291 10.61 -3.02 21.67
N ALA A 292 10.16 -4.08 21.00
CA ALA A 292 9.50 -5.21 21.64
C ALA A 292 10.48 -6.01 22.54
N ASP A 293 11.77 -5.96 22.23
CA ASP A 293 12.81 -6.68 22.97
C ASP A 293 13.24 -5.97 24.28
N SER A 294 12.65 -4.81 24.58
CA SER A 294 12.94 -4.05 25.79
C SER A 294 12.50 -4.83 27.04
N PRO A 295 13.35 -4.95 28.08
CA PRO A 295 12.92 -5.51 29.36
C PRO A 295 11.94 -4.59 30.12
N ASN A 296 11.82 -3.34 29.69
CA ASN A 296 10.98 -2.33 30.34
C ASN A 296 9.61 -2.27 29.67
N VAL A 297 8.54 -2.49 30.45
CA VAL A 297 7.16 -2.40 29.99
C VAL A 297 6.67 -0.96 30.11
N MET A 298 6.17 -0.39 29.00
CA MET A 298 5.59 0.95 29.00
C MET A 298 4.18 0.92 29.61
N THR A 299 4.00 1.54 30.77
CA THR A 299 2.71 1.62 31.46
C THR A 299 1.95 2.91 31.17
N THR A 300 2.68 4.01 30.93
CA THR A 300 2.10 5.35 30.82
C THR A 300 2.77 6.14 29.70
N PHE A 301 1.97 6.82 28.88
CA PHE A 301 2.45 7.75 27.87
C PHE A 301 2.83 9.09 28.49
N ARG A 302 3.97 9.65 28.09
CA ARG A 302 4.56 10.87 28.62
C ARG A 302 4.69 11.92 27.53
N HIS A 303 4.13 13.11 27.77
CA HIS A 303 4.17 14.21 26.80
C HIS A 303 5.51 14.96 26.76
N ASP A 304 6.36 14.80 27.77
CA ASP A 304 7.69 15.41 27.87
C ASP A 304 8.81 14.57 27.22
N LYS A 305 8.46 13.44 26.60
CA LYS A 305 9.39 12.48 26.02
C LYS A 305 9.27 12.42 24.50
N VAL A 306 10.37 12.08 23.85
CA VAL A 306 10.47 11.87 22.40
C VAL A 306 10.50 10.38 22.14
N TYR A 307 9.46 9.86 21.50
CA TYR A 307 9.36 8.44 21.18
C TYR A 307 10.01 8.17 19.82
N VAL A 308 10.82 7.12 19.76
CA VAL A 308 11.51 6.68 18.55
C VAL A 308 10.99 5.31 18.14
N ILE A 309 10.63 5.18 16.86
CA ILE A 309 10.17 3.95 16.23
C ILE A 309 11.17 3.58 15.13
N GLY A 310 11.70 2.36 15.17
CA GLY A 310 12.55 1.85 14.10
C GLY A 310 11.74 1.64 12.81
N SER A 311 12.20 2.24 11.71
CA SER A 311 11.59 2.06 10.38
C SER A 311 12.17 0.81 9.73
N PHE A 312 11.71 -0.37 10.17
CA PHE A 312 12.17 -1.67 9.70
C PHE A 312 10.98 -2.55 9.28
#